data_AF-A0A431IP73-F1
#
_entry.id   AF-A0A431IP73-F1
#
_cell.length_a   1.000
_cell.length_b   1.000
_cell.length_c   1.000
_cell.angle_alpha   90.00
_cell.angle_beta   90.00
_cell.angle_gamma   90.00
#
_symmetry.space_group_name_H-M   'P 1'
#
loop_
_entity.id
_entity.type
_entity.pdbx_description
1 polymer ?
#
loop_
_entity_poly.entity_id
_entity_poly.type
_entity_poly.pdbx_seq_one_letter_code
_entity_poly.pdbx_strand_id
1 'polypeptide(L)'
;MFAQQAYSGLVTVTPEATRRKDARLAMRLTPDQDALIRDAAAVTGQSLTEFVTTAAVTRAEDTLADRRVFRLADAAWTEFTAILDRPAKRIPELAALLSEPAPWDE
;
A
#
# COMPACT_ATOMS: atom_id res chain seq x y z
N MET A 1 36.05 10.46 -10.42
CA MET A 1 35.37 9.31 -11.06
C MET A 1 35.11 8.23 -10.01
N PHE A 2 34.24 8.47 -9.02
CA PHE A 2 33.80 7.46 -8.04
C PHE A 2 32.46 7.90 -7.43
N ALA A 3 31.60 6.92 -7.12
CA ALA A 3 30.30 7.01 -6.43
C ALA A 3 29.05 7.34 -7.27
N GLN A 4 28.81 6.57 -8.35
CA GLN A 4 27.47 6.38 -8.94
C GLN A 4 27.03 4.90 -8.88
N GLN A 5 27.21 4.26 -7.72
CA GLN A 5 26.83 2.85 -7.52
C GLN A 5 26.02 2.57 -6.24
N ALA A 6 25.46 3.58 -5.57
CA ALA A 6 24.75 3.39 -4.29
C ALA A 6 23.25 3.72 -4.33
N TYR A 7 22.63 3.62 -5.51
CA TYR A 7 21.16 3.63 -5.69
C TYR A 7 20.73 2.47 -6.59
N SER A 8 21.40 1.32 -6.47
CA SER A 8 21.02 0.10 -7.17
C SER A 8 20.96 -1.03 -6.15
N GLY A 9 19.73 -1.43 -5.81
CA GLY A 9 19.48 -2.70 -5.13
C GLY A 9 19.36 -2.60 -3.61
N LEU A 10 18.26 -2.04 -3.12
CA LEU A 10 17.48 -2.61 -2.01
C LEU A 10 16.01 -2.12 -2.00
N VAL A 11 15.47 -1.79 -3.18
CA VAL A 11 14.05 -2.11 -3.42
C VAL A 11 14.07 -3.41 -4.18
N THR A 12 14.21 -4.53 -3.47
CA THR A 12 13.67 -5.77 -4.02
C THR A 12 12.16 -5.53 -4.07
N VAL A 13 11.67 -5.01 -5.20
CA VAL A 13 10.33 -5.36 -5.64
C VAL A 13 10.43 -6.88 -5.74
N THR A 14 9.98 -7.57 -4.70
CA THR A 14 9.85 -9.01 -4.73
C THR A 14 9.11 -9.29 -6.04
N PRO A 15 9.71 -10.04 -6.98
CA PRO A 15 9.06 -10.31 -8.26
C PRO A 15 7.68 -10.86 -7.92
N GLU A 16 6.65 -10.19 -8.41
CA GLU A 16 5.21 -10.42 -8.22
C GLU A 16 4.96 -11.88 -7.86
N ALA A 17 5.05 -12.19 -6.56
CA ALA A 17 4.98 -13.54 -6.06
C ALA A 17 3.52 -13.92 -6.09
N THR A 18 3.07 -14.26 -7.29
CA THR A 18 1.81 -14.89 -7.65
C THR A 18 0.57 -14.05 -7.33
N ARG A 19 -0.04 -13.49 -8.37
CA ARG A 19 -1.45 -13.09 -8.41
C ARG A 19 -2.40 -14.30 -8.29
N ARG A 20 -1.99 -15.39 -7.61
CA ARG A 20 -2.84 -16.55 -7.31
C ARG A 20 -3.58 -16.25 -6.03
N LYS A 21 -4.89 -16.45 -6.06
CA LYS A 21 -5.75 -16.47 -4.86
C LYS A 21 -5.55 -17.80 -4.11
N ASP A 22 -4.45 -17.91 -3.36
CA ASP A 22 -4.09 -19.11 -2.58
C ASP A 22 -4.53 -19.04 -1.11
N ALA A 23 -4.68 -17.84 -0.57
CA ALA A 23 -5.26 -17.60 0.76
C ALA A 23 -6.78 -17.83 0.76
N ARG A 24 -7.29 -18.36 1.89
CA ARG A 24 -8.73 -18.57 2.14
C ARG A 24 -9.16 -17.84 3.40
N LEU A 25 -10.27 -17.11 3.31
CA LEU A 25 -10.93 -16.46 4.45
C LEU A 25 -12.29 -17.13 4.69
N ALA A 26 -12.42 -17.86 5.80
CA ALA A 26 -13.67 -18.49 6.20
C ALA A 26 -14.37 -17.66 7.27
N MET A 27 -15.65 -17.37 7.08
CA MET A 27 -16.47 -16.55 7.98
C MET A 27 -17.83 -17.18 8.26
N ARG A 28 -18.34 -16.98 9.47
CA ARG A 28 -19.70 -17.35 9.87
C ARG A 28 -20.55 -16.09 9.90
N LEU A 29 -21.71 -16.15 9.26
CA LEU A 29 -22.66 -15.05 9.15
C LEU A 29 -24.00 -15.47 9.72
N THR A 30 -24.76 -14.53 10.27
CA THR A 30 -26.19 -14.73 10.50
C THR A 30 -26.95 -14.73 9.17
N PRO A 31 -28.19 -15.27 9.11
CA PRO A 31 -29.01 -15.21 7.89
C PRO A 31 -29.21 -13.77 7.39
N ASP A 32 -29.45 -12.82 8.30
CA ASP A 32 -29.66 -11.42 7.96
C ASP A 32 -28.39 -10.77 7.37
N GLN A 33 -27.20 -11.14 7.88
CA GLN A 33 -25.93 -10.67 7.32
C GLN A 33 -25.67 -11.24 5.93
N ASP A 34 -25.92 -12.53 5.71
CA ASP A 34 -25.76 -13.16 4.38
C ASP A 34 -26.72 -12.54 3.35
N ALA A 35 -27.99 -12.36 3.72
CA ALA A 35 -28.98 -11.71 2.85
C ALA A 35 -28.57 -10.28 2.48
N LEU A 36 -28.21 -9.45 3.47
CA LEU A 36 -27.79 -8.07 3.24
C LEU A 36 -26.58 -7.97 2.30
N ILE A 37 -25.57 -8.81 2.49
CA ILE A 37 -24.36 -8.80 1.66
C ILE A 37 -24.67 -9.26 0.23
N ARG A 38 -25.53 -10.28 0.06
CA ARG A 38 -25.96 -10.74 -1.27
C ARG A 38 -26.74 -9.68 -2.02
N ASP A 39 -27.66 -9.00 -1.35
CA ASP A 39 -28.46 -7.92 -1.95
C ASP A 39 -27.55 -6.78 -2.40
N ALA A 40 -26.58 -6.39 -1.55
CA ALA A 40 -25.61 -5.36 -1.91
C ALA A 40 -24.76 -5.75 -3.14
N ALA A 41 -24.27 -6.99 -3.19
CA ALA A 41 -23.53 -7.49 -4.35
C ALA A 41 -24.39 -7.52 -5.63
N ALA A 42 -25.67 -7.86 -5.51
CA ALA A 42 -26.59 -7.86 -6.65
C ALA A 42 -26.84 -6.45 -7.19
N VAL A 43 -27.01 -5.46 -6.31
CA VAL A 43 -27.19 -4.04 -6.69
C VAL A 43 -25.96 -3.49 -7.42
N THR A 44 -24.75 -3.89 -7.02
CA THR A 44 -23.51 -3.45 -7.68
C THR A 44 -23.16 -4.27 -8.93
N GLY A 45 -23.90 -5.34 -9.23
CA GLY A 45 -23.61 -6.24 -10.34
C GLY A 45 -22.34 -7.08 -10.14
N GLN A 46 -21.85 -7.21 -8.91
CA GLN A 46 -20.63 -7.94 -8.58
C GLN A 46 -20.96 -9.36 -8.11
N SER A 47 -20.01 -10.28 -8.30
CA SER A 47 -20.10 -11.56 -7.60
C SER A 47 -19.97 -11.38 -6.09
N LEU A 48 -20.61 -12.23 -5.28
CA LEU A 48 -20.52 -12.16 -3.82
C LEU A 48 -19.05 -12.16 -3.33
N THR A 49 -18.22 -13.02 -3.91
CA THR A 49 -16.79 -13.10 -3.59
C THR A 49 -16.06 -11.81 -3.89
N GLU A 50 -16.32 -11.20 -5.06
CA GLU A 50 -15.69 -9.94 -5.46
C GLU A 50 -16.13 -8.78 -4.58
N PHE A 51 -17.44 -8.68 -4.30
CA PHE A 51 -18.00 -7.66 -3.42
C PHE A 51 -17.34 -7.71 -2.03
N VAL A 52 -17.34 -8.89 -1.40
CA VAL A 52 -16.77 -9.08 -0.06
C VAL A 52 -15.25 -8.86 -0.05
N THR A 53 -14.53 -9.37 -1.07
CA THR A 53 -13.07 -9.20 -1.13
C THR A 53 -12.71 -7.72 -1.26
N THR A 54 -13.39 -7.00 -2.17
CA THR A 54 -13.15 -5.58 -2.40
C THR A 54 -13.47 -4.77 -1.14
N ALA A 55 -14.65 -4.97 -0.56
CA ALA A 55 -15.06 -4.28 0.66
C ALA A 55 -14.09 -4.52 1.82
N ALA A 56 -13.62 -5.76 1.99
CA ALA A 56 -12.66 -6.11 3.03
C ALA A 56 -11.28 -5.47 2.80
N VAL A 57 -10.79 -5.47 1.55
CA VAL A 57 -9.50 -4.85 1.20
C VAL A 57 -9.56 -3.34 1.41
N THR A 58 -10.56 -2.66 0.83
CA THR A 58 -10.71 -1.21 0.99
C THR A 58 -10.80 -0.83 2.46
N ARG A 59 -11.60 -1.55 3.25
CA ARG A 59 -11.71 -1.27 4.69
C ARG A 59 -10.39 -1.51 5.43
N ALA A 60 -9.63 -2.53 5.06
CA ALA A 60 -8.32 -2.79 5.64
C ALA A 60 -7.32 -1.69 5.27
N GLU A 61 -7.30 -1.25 4.02
CA GLU A 61 -6.47 -0.14 3.53
C GLU A 61 -6.77 1.15 4.29
N ASP A 62 -8.04 1.55 4.38
CA ASP A 62 -8.47 2.73 5.14
C ASP A 62 -8.03 2.64 6.60
N THR A 63 -8.25 1.48 7.23
CA THR A 63 -7.88 1.24 8.63
C THR A 63 -6.36 1.34 8.85
N LEU A 64 -5.57 0.90 7.86
CA LEU A 64 -4.12 0.99 7.91
C LEU A 64 -3.61 2.39 7.56
N ALA A 65 -4.29 3.13 6.68
CA ALA A 65 -3.95 4.51 6.34
C ALA A 65 -4.18 5.46 7.52
N ASP A 66 -5.25 5.24 8.30
CA ASP A 66 -5.52 5.97 9.54
C ASP A 66 -4.50 5.70 10.65
N ARG A 67 -3.62 4.71 10.47
CA ARG A 67 -2.64 4.32 11.47
C ARG A 67 -1.52 5.37 11.59
N ARG A 68 -1.50 6.05 12.73
CA ARG A 68 -0.47 7.06 13.07
C ARG A 68 0.83 6.50 13.65
N VAL A 69 0.86 5.23 14.08
CA VAL A 69 2.00 4.63 14.79
C VAL A 69 2.52 3.41 14.06
N PHE A 70 3.68 3.52 13.43
CA PHE A 70 4.40 2.41 12.81
C PHE A 70 5.36 1.79 13.82
N ARG A 71 5.27 0.47 14.00
CA ARG A 71 6.22 -0.28 14.82
C ARG A 71 7.25 -0.90 13.88
N LEU A 72 8.51 -0.58 14.10
CA LEU A 72 9.65 -1.17 13.39
C LEU A 72 10.38 -2.13 14.33
N ALA A 73 10.94 -3.20 13.78
CA ALA A 73 11.93 -4.01 14.50
C ALA A 73 13.22 -3.20 14.69
N ASP A 74 14.03 -3.53 15.70
CA ASP A 74 15.21 -2.74 16.06
C ASP A 74 16.20 -2.53 14.90
N ALA A 75 16.37 -3.55 14.06
CA ALA A 75 17.21 -3.46 12.86
C ALA A 75 16.66 -2.42 11.86
N ALA A 76 15.36 -2.45 11.59
CA ALA A 76 14.71 -1.50 10.69
C ALA A 76 14.67 -0.08 11.29
N TRP A 77 14.54 0.05 12.61
CA TRP A 77 14.63 1.34 13.29
C TRP A 77 16.02 1.96 13.13
N THR A 78 17.07 1.17 13.33
CA THR A 78 18.47 1.61 13.19
C THR A 78 18.77 2.09 11.77
N GLU A 79 18.32 1.34 10.76
CA GLU A 79 18.46 1.74 9.36
C GLU A 79 17.69 3.03 9.08
N PHE A 80 16.45 3.12 9.56
CA PHE A 80 15.61 4.29 9.36
C PHE A 80 16.22 5.55 9.98
N THR A 81 16.71 5.50 11.21
CA THR A 81 17.36 6.66 11.85
C THR A 81 18.64 7.05 11.13
N ALA A 82 19.45 6.07 10.71
CA ALA A 82 20.64 6.35 9.92
C ALA A 82 20.30 7.05 8.60
N ILE A 83 19.17 6.73 7.96
CA ILE A 83 18.70 7.42 6.76
C ILE A 83 18.35 8.87 7.05
N LEU A 84 17.66 9.15 8.15
CA LEU A 84 17.24 10.50 8.55
C LEU A 84 18.43 11.40 8.91
N ASP A 85 19.46 10.84 9.52
CA ASP A 85 20.66 11.59 9.92
C ASP A 85 21.59 11.91 8.74
N ARG A 86 21.38 11.32 7.57
CA ARG A 86 22.21 11.61 6.39
C ARG A 86 21.93 13.02 5.88
N PRO A 87 22.97 13.77 5.49
CA PRO A 87 22.78 15.06 4.85
C PRO A 87 21.96 14.90 3.57
N ALA A 88 21.03 15.83 3.35
CA ALA A 88 20.21 15.85 2.16
C ALA A 88 21.09 15.89 0.90
N LYS A 89 20.75 15.04 -0.07
CA LYS A 89 21.42 15.00 -1.36
C LYS A 89 20.55 15.67 -2.40
N ARG A 90 21.15 16.44 -3.29
CA ARG A 90 20.45 16.99 -4.44
C ARG A 90 20.11 15.87 -5.41
N ILE A 91 18.83 15.72 -5.73
CA ILE A 91 18.32 14.80 -6.76
C ILE A 91 17.84 15.71 -7.92
N PRO A 92 18.57 15.77 -9.05
CA PRO A 92 18.25 16.68 -10.15
C PRO A 92 16.81 16.53 -10.67
N GLU A 93 16.32 15.31 -10.77
CA GLU A 93 14.99 14.97 -11.25
C GLU A 93 13.90 15.46 -10.28
N LEU A 94 14.14 15.35 -8.97
CA LEU A 94 13.24 15.87 -7.95
C LEU A 94 13.21 17.40 -7.96
N ALA A 95 14.36 18.04 -8.20
CA ALA A 95 14.43 19.49 -8.33
C ALA A 95 13.68 20.00 -9.56
N ALA A 96 13.74 19.28 -10.68
CA ALA A 96 12.95 19.57 -11.87
C ALA A 96 11.44 19.42 -11.58
N LEU A 97 11.02 18.29 -11.00
CA LEU A 97 9.62 18.03 -10.64
C LEU A 97 9.02 19.12 -9.74
N LEU A 98 9.75 19.52 -8.69
CA LEU A 98 9.29 20.55 -7.75
C LEU A 98 9.28 21.98 -8.35
N SER A 99 9.88 22.16 -9.53
CA SER A 99 9.88 23.44 -10.26
C SER A 99 8.76 23.53 -11.31
N GLU A 100 8.06 22.42 -11.57
CA GLU A 100 6.90 22.41 -12.46
C GLU A 100 5.70 23.07 -11.76
N PRO A 101 4.87 23.83 -12.51
CA PRO A 101 3.63 24.39 -11.95
C PRO A 101 2.74 23.27 -11.44
N ALA A 102 2.11 23.48 -10.29
CA ALA A 102 1.27 22.45 -9.71
C ALA A 102 0.07 22.19 -10.63
N PRO A 103 -0.38 20.93 -10.80
CA PRO A 103 -1.52 20.59 -11.66
C PRO A 103 -2.86 21.24 -11.29
N TRP A 104 -2.92 21.96 -10.17
CA TRP A 104 -4.11 22.61 -9.63
C TRP A 104 -4.00 24.15 -9.57
N ASP A 105 -2.93 24.74 -10.12
CA ASP A 105 -2.73 26.20 -10.18
C ASP A 105 -3.32 26.84 -11.46
N GLU A 106 -4.42 26.27 -11.99
CA GLU A 106 -5.28 26.89 -13.02
C GLU A 106 -6.51 27.60 -12.41
#